data_AF-A0A960XIF8-F1
#
_entry.id   AF-A0A960XIF8-F1
#
_cell.length_a   1.000
_cell.length_b   1.000
_cell.length_c   1.000
_cell.angle_alpha   90.00
_cell.angle_beta   90.00
_cell.angle_gamma   90.00
#
_symmetry.space_group_name_H-M   'P 1'
#
loop_
_entity.id
_entity.type
_entity.pdbx_description
1 polymer ?
#
loop_
_entity_poly.entity_id
_entity_poly.type
_entity_poly.pdbx_seq_one_letter_code
_entity_poly.pdbx_strand_id
1 'polypeptide(L)' 'MSEEETKATNFIRDIIDEELAAGKHKQIVTRFPPEPNGYLHIGHSKAILTNYTIACDYKGRFH' A
#
# COMPACT_ATOMS: atom_id res chain seq x y z
N MET A 1 -24.65 11.33 1.39
CA MET A 1 -23.54 12.30 1.33
C MET A 1 -22.27 11.47 1.37
N SER A 2 -21.74 11.11 0.20
CA SER A 2 -20.47 10.38 0.09
C SER A 2 -19.37 11.38 0.42
N GLU A 3 -18.85 11.30 1.65
CA GLU A 3 -17.59 11.96 2.00
C GLU A 3 -16.52 11.38 1.09
N GLU A 4 -16.08 12.15 0.09
CA GLU A 4 -14.80 11.89 -0.57
C GLU A 4 -13.73 12.10 0.50
N GLU A 5 -13.38 11.03 1.21
CA GLU A 5 -12.18 11.00 2.05
C GLU A 5 -11.02 11.45 1.19
N THR A 6 -10.53 12.66 1.45
CA THR A 6 -9.32 13.17 0.83
C THR A 6 -8.19 12.27 1.31
N LYS A 7 -7.91 11.22 0.55
CA LYS A 7 -6.85 10.26 0.84
C LYS A 7 -5.57 11.08 1.00
N ALA A 8 -5.03 11.14 2.23
CA ALA A 8 -3.76 11.80 2.47
C ALA A 8 -2.73 11.26 1.46
N THR A 9 -2.29 12.12 0.55
CA THR A 9 -1.32 11.78 -0.48
C THR A 9 0.04 11.68 0.20
N ASN A 10 0.77 10.64 -0.17
CA ASN A 10 2.14 10.44 0.25
C ASN A 10 2.95 10.08 -0.99
N PHE A 11 4.27 10.31 -0.93
CA PHE A 11 5.15 10.11 -2.07
C PHE A 11 5.10 8.69 -2.68
N ILE A 12 4.70 7.67 -1.91
CA ILE A 12 4.55 6.30 -2.43
C ILE A 12 3.36 6.22 -3.39
N ARG A 13 2.24 6.87 -3.05
CA ARG A 13 1.05 6.93 -3.91
C ARG A 13 1.32 7.74 -5.18
N ASP A 14 2.04 8.85 -5.05
CA ASP A 14 2.41 9.67 -6.21
C ASP A 14 3.25 8.86 -7.22
N ILE A 15 4.24 8.09 -6.73
CA ILE A 15 5.04 7.19 -7.58
C ILE A 15 4.17 6.10 -8.22
N ILE A 16 3.26 5.49 -7.45
CA ILE A 16 2.36 4.46 -7.98
C ILE A 16 1.47 5.03 -9.09
N ASP A 17 0.90 6.21 -8.89
CA ASP A 17 0.03 6.88 -9.85
C ASP A 17 0.79 7.20 -11.14
N GLU A 18 2.00 7.73 -11.04
CA GLU A 18 2.88 8.00 -12.18
C GLU A 18 3.23 6.72 -12.95
N GLU A 19 3.59 5.63 -12.26
CA GLU A 19 3.96 4.37 -12.91
C GLU A 19 2.76 3.65 -13.54
N LEU A 20 1.57 3.76 -12.95
CA LEU A 20 0.32 3.26 -13.52
C LEU A 20 -0.09 4.09 -14.74
N ALA A 21 0.02 5.42 -14.68
CA ALA A 21 -0.27 6.31 -15.80
C ALA A 21 0.70 6.07 -16.98
N ALA A 22 1.97 5.80 -16.69
CA ALA A 22 2.97 5.40 -17.68
C ALA A 22 2.78 3.97 -18.23
N GLY A 23 1.83 3.20 -17.67
CA GLY A 23 1.56 1.81 -18.07
C GLY A 23 2.69 0.83 -17.75
N LYS A 24 3.62 1.20 -16.86
CA LYS A 24 4.79 0.38 -16.49
C LYS A 24 4.39 -0.90 -15.77
N HIS A 25 3.33 -0.84 -14.96
CA HIS A 25 2.80 -1.96 -14.21
C HIS A 25 1.29 -2.12 -14.46
N LYS A 26 0.84 -3.37 -14.61
CA LYS A 26 -0.59 -3.68 -14.87
C LYS A 26 -1.42 -3.83 -13.59
N GLN A 27 -0.77 -4.14 -12.47
CA GLN A 27 -1.40 -4.36 -11.18
C GLN A 27 -0.40 -4.04 -10.08
N ILE A 28 -0.87 -3.41 -9.00
CA ILE A 28 -0.07 -3.16 -7.81
C ILE A 28 -0.02 -4.42 -6.95
N VAL A 29 1.18 -4.81 -6.55
CA VAL A 29 1.42 -5.94 -5.64
C VAL A 29 2.34 -5.48 -4.52
N THR A 30 1.81 -5.45 -3.29
CA THR A 30 2.58 -5.10 -2.09
C THR A 30 2.81 -6.34 -1.22
N ARG A 31 3.74 -6.26 -0.27
CA ARG A 31 4.05 -7.35 0.65
C ARG A 31 4.57 -6.85 1.98
N PHE A 32 4.28 -7.59 3.05
CA PHE A 32 4.91 -7.41 4.36
C PHE A 32 5.74 -8.65 4.71
N PRO A 33 7.09 -8.61 4.56
CA PRO A 33 7.96 -9.76 4.78
C PRO A 33 8.73 -9.65 6.11
N PRO A 34 8.11 -9.89 7.28
CA PRO A 34 8.83 -9.91 8.54
C PRO A 34 9.76 -11.13 8.57
N GLU A 35 10.91 -10.99 9.21
CA GLU A 35 11.75 -12.15 9.50
C GLU A 35 11.04 -13.05 10.53
N PRO A 36 11.01 -14.38 10.33
CA PRO A 36 10.31 -15.32 11.22
C PRO A 36 11.12 -15.62 12.49
N ASN A 37 11.72 -14.60 13.09
CA ASN A 37 12.63 -14.71 14.24
C ASN A 37 12.16 -13.95 15.48
N GLY A 38 10.97 -13.34 15.46
CA GLY A 38 10.44 -12.57 16.58
C GLY A 38 8.93 -12.33 16.51
N TYR A 39 8.38 -11.83 17.62
CA TYR A 39 6.98 -11.42 17.68
C TYR A 39 6.78 -10.03 17.09
N LEU A 40 5.68 -9.87 16.35
CA LEU A 40 5.26 -8.55 15.90
C LEU A 40 4.82 -7.70 17.09
N HIS A 41 5.30 -6.48 17.13
CA HIS A 41 4.86 -5.43 18.06
C HIS A 41 4.19 -4.27 17.30
N ILE A 42 3.66 -3.29 18.02
CA ILE A 42 2.90 -2.13 17.48
C ILE A 42 3.61 -1.34 16.37
N GLY A 43 4.95 -1.38 16.32
CA GLY A 43 5.73 -0.73 15.26
C GLY A 43 5.47 -1.36 13.88
N HIS A 44 5.18 -2.66 13.84
CA HIS A 44 4.86 -3.37 12.59
C HIS A 44 3.49 -3.00 12.04
N SER A 45 2.55 -2.54 12.90
CA SER A 45 1.21 -2.17 12.47
C SER A 45 1.23 -1.12 11.37
N LYS A 46 2.17 -0.16 11.41
CA LYS A 46 2.35 0.84 10.35
C LYS A 46 2.74 0.17 9.02
N ALA A 47 3.75 -0.69 9.02
CA ALA A 47 4.21 -1.37 7.80
C ALA A 47 3.13 -2.29 7.20
N ILE A 48 2.43 -3.05 8.05
CA ILE A 48 1.33 -3.94 7.62
C ILE A 48 0.21 -3.11 6.99
N LEU A 49 -0.31 -2.13 7.73
CA LEU A 49 -1.44 -1.32 7.26
C LEU A 49 -1.08 -0.55 6.01
N THR A 50 0.09 0.09 5.94
CA THR A 50 0.51 0.82 4.74
C THR A 50 0.56 -0.08 3.50
N ASN A 51 1.17 -1.27 3.60
CA ASN A 51 1.24 -2.17 2.45
C ASN A 51 -0.15 -2.71 2.07
N TYR A 52 -0.96 -3.11 3.05
CA TYR A 52 -2.31 -3.64 2.83
C TYR A 52 -3.25 -2.59 2.23
N THR A 53 -3.30 -1.38 2.80
CA THR A 53 -4.21 -0.33 2.32
C THR A 53 -3.83 0.14 0.92
N ILE A 54 -2.54 0.23 0.59
CA ILE A 54 -2.11 0.50 -0.79
C ILE A 54 -2.63 -0.58 -1.75
N ALA A 55 -2.47 -1.86 -1.45
CA ALA A 55 -3.02 -2.90 -2.31
C ALA A 55 -4.55 -2.77 -2.45
N CYS A 56 -5.28 -2.51 -1.37
CA CYS A 56 -6.73 -2.32 -1.41
C CYS A 56 -7.14 -1.10 -2.26
N ASP A 57 -6.49 0.05 -2.07
CA ASP A 57 -6.78 1.30 -2.76
C ASP A 57 -6.65 1.19 -4.28
N TYR A 58 -5.62 0.46 -4.71
CA TYR A 58 -5.32 0.24 -6.13
C TYR A 58 -5.93 -1.05 -6.68
N LYS A 59 -6.83 -1.71 -5.94
CA LYS A 59 -7.43 -3.02 -6.30
C LYS A 59 -6.36 -4.05 -6.70
N GLY A 60 -5.22 -3.96 -6.04
CA GLY A 60 -4.04 -4.79 -6.21
C GLY A 60 -4.09 -6.06 -5.37
N ARG A 61 -2.91 -6.65 -5.16
CA ARG A 61 -2.74 -7.85 -4.31
C ARG A 61 -1.77 -7.56 -3.18
N PHE A 62 -2.12 -7.99 -1.97
CA PHE A 62 -1.23 -8.01 -0.82
C PHE A 62 -0.74 -9.44 -0.58
N HIS A 63 0.57 -9.61 -0.39
CA HIS A 63 1.20 -10.87 0.01
C HIS A 63 1.65 -10.83 1.47
#